data_AF-A0A545TD87-F1
#
_entry.id   AF-A0A545TD87-F1
#
_cell.length_a   1.000
_cell.length_b   1.000
_cell.length_c   1.000
_cell.angle_alpha   90.00
_cell.angle_beta   90.00
_cell.angle_gamma   90.00
#
_symmetry.space_group_name_H-M   'P 1'
#
loop_
_entity.id
_entity.type
_entity.pdbx_description
1 polymer ?
#
loop_
_entity_poly.entity_id
_entity_poly.type
_entity_poly.pdbx_seq_one_letter_code
_entity_poly.pdbx_strand_id
1 'polypeptide(L)'
;MKEKESRDYYTDNLAQVSKSNSVIASENIYNEKGALIVPAGASISADVAEKIASHKLSKPIEETVSLERSVSSQVIIAHFKKMPDHPEIQAIFTSEKLLAHFEEACKGIDRYPLINQKLTVMAERFPAIYKKAVFGAFLSMLLCRELDFTEQQRHAIFIGALARDIGMLHIDPKIVSKSGRFNAQEWRLIQGHVAISFHFLNLVPNVSQNTKVAVLEHHERTDGFGYPRRKLEFELSREGQVIAFSDMLIALFNKYVIELGYSMLALEPILQINASRHKYENAQAAIRIFKSLVAPMKPKHQGKKIGELVSRLSRAHPLFNLLFLQMQEFNELLTKANFGIDLKPTTHSLSALQSIMITSGISDESILRWIDSLKIDSMLDQDILEIEKYGLMINEGFWRFNELMKRFEVMLASNQIPAEKQEEYSRYFAQVKKTYSLLASLLTVKS
;
A
#
# COMPACT_ATOMS: atom_id res chain seq x y z
N MET A 1 -26.62 23.04 -13.58
CA MET A 1 -25.87 21.84 -13.99
C MET A 1 -26.56 20.65 -13.37
N LYS A 2 -27.16 19.75 -14.16
CA LYS A 2 -27.63 18.46 -13.63
C LYS A 2 -26.42 17.77 -13.01
N GLU A 3 -26.49 17.40 -11.74
CA GLU A 3 -25.55 16.45 -11.15
C GLU A 3 -25.51 15.26 -12.10
N LYS A 4 -24.35 15.03 -12.71
CA LYS A 4 -24.12 13.81 -13.48
C LYS A 4 -24.25 12.71 -12.44
N GLU A 5 -25.35 11.95 -12.47
CA GLU A 5 -25.55 10.78 -11.62
C GLU A 5 -24.24 9.98 -11.61
N SER A 6 -23.83 9.55 -10.40
CA SER A 6 -22.61 8.77 -10.19
C SER A 6 -22.62 7.53 -11.09
N ARG A 7 -21.95 7.61 -12.24
CA ARG A 7 -21.81 6.50 -13.19
C ARG A 7 -21.17 5.31 -12.47
N ASP A 8 -21.87 4.19 -12.42
CA ASP A 8 -21.31 2.94 -11.89
C ASP A 8 -20.39 2.29 -12.94
N TYR A 9 -19.08 2.37 -12.71
CA TYR A 9 -18.09 1.80 -13.60
C TYR A 9 -18.00 0.26 -13.54
N TYR A 10 -18.64 -0.38 -12.57
CA TYR A 10 -18.61 -1.84 -12.52
C TYR A 10 -19.40 -2.47 -13.67
N THR A 11 -20.54 -1.89 -14.02
CA THR A 11 -21.33 -2.33 -15.19
C THR A 11 -20.53 -2.15 -16.50
N ASP A 12 -19.79 -1.05 -16.65
CA ASP A 12 -18.88 -0.85 -17.79
C ASP A 12 -17.79 -1.94 -17.83
N ASN A 13 -17.25 -2.32 -16.68
CA ASN A 13 -16.25 -3.38 -16.57
C ASN A 13 -16.84 -4.76 -16.92
N LEU A 14 -18.06 -5.06 -16.49
CA LEU A 14 -18.79 -6.29 -16.89
C LEU A 14 -18.98 -6.37 -18.41
N ALA A 15 -19.36 -5.26 -19.05
CA ALA A 15 -19.52 -5.23 -20.50
C ALA A 15 -18.21 -5.47 -21.27
N GLN A 16 -17.08 -5.03 -20.71
CA GLN A 16 -15.78 -5.34 -21.32
C GLN A 16 -15.37 -6.80 -21.12
N VAL A 17 -15.67 -7.40 -19.97
CA VAL A 17 -15.47 -8.84 -19.70
C VAL A 17 -16.33 -9.70 -20.62
N SER A 18 -17.57 -9.27 -20.92
CA SER A 18 -18.51 -9.96 -21.82
C SER A 18 -17.96 -10.24 -23.22
N LYS A 19 -16.90 -9.54 -23.64
CA LYS A 19 -16.19 -9.79 -24.90
C LYS A 19 -15.37 -11.08 -24.92
N SER A 20 -14.89 -11.53 -23.76
CA SER A 20 -14.02 -12.70 -23.60
C SER A 20 -14.62 -13.78 -22.73
N ASN A 21 -15.57 -13.45 -21.85
CA ASN A 21 -16.17 -14.33 -20.88
C ASN A 21 -17.65 -13.97 -20.77
N SER A 22 -18.55 -14.88 -21.16
CA SER A 22 -19.98 -14.54 -21.27
C SER A 22 -20.52 -14.00 -19.95
N VAL A 23 -21.07 -12.79 -19.99
CA VAL A 23 -21.75 -12.14 -18.86
C VAL A 23 -23.21 -11.95 -19.24
N ILE A 24 -24.11 -12.56 -18.48
CA ILE A 24 -25.56 -12.49 -18.72
C ILE A 24 -26.32 -12.00 -17.49
N ALA A 25 -27.51 -11.45 -17.71
CA ALA A 25 -28.47 -11.21 -16.63
C ALA A 25 -28.99 -12.56 -16.10
N SER A 26 -28.73 -12.87 -14.82
CA SER A 26 -29.17 -14.12 -14.19
C SER A 26 -30.67 -14.10 -13.85
N GLU A 27 -31.24 -12.91 -13.71
CA GLU A 27 -32.66 -12.65 -13.53
C GLU A 27 -33.06 -11.37 -14.29
N ASN A 28 -34.35 -11.03 -14.29
CA ASN A 28 -34.79 -9.76 -14.85
C ASN A 28 -34.25 -8.59 -14.01
N ILE A 29 -33.62 -7.62 -14.67
CA ILE A 29 -33.06 -6.42 -14.02
C ILE A 29 -34.09 -5.30 -14.10
N TYR A 30 -34.51 -4.77 -12.95
CA TYR A 30 -35.48 -3.69 -12.83
C TYR A 30 -34.84 -2.42 -12.27
N ASN A 31 -35.42 -1.26 -12.59
CA ASN A 31 -35.12 -0.02 -11.89
C ASN A 31 -35.94 0.11 -10.59
N GLU A 32 -35.62 1.09 -9.75
CA GLU A 32 -36.35 1.34 -8.47
C GLU A 32 -37.85 1.65 -8.66
N LYS A 33 -38.28 1.99 -9.88
CA LYS A 33 -39.70 2.22 -10.22
C LYS A 33 -40.41 0.96 -10.73
N GLY A 34 -39.75 -0.19 -10.74
CA GLY A 34 -40.30 -1.47 -11.19
C GLY A 34 -40.31 -1.68 -12.70
N ALA A 35 -39.69 -0.79 -13.49
CA ALA A 35 -39.60 -0.96 -14.95
C ALA A 35 -38.48 -1.94 -15.31
N LEU A 36 -38.78 -2.89 -16.22
CA LEU A 36 -37.80 -3.84 -16.74
C LEU A 36 -36.75 -3.13 -17.60
N ILE A 37 -35.48 -3.24 -17.21
CA ILE A 37 -34.35 -2.67 -17.94
C ILE A 37 -33.69 -3.72 -18.82
N VAL A 38 -33.43 -4.91 -18.28
CA VAL A 38 -32.78 -6.01 -19.01
C VAL A 38 -33.50 -7.32 -18.71
N PRO A 39 -33.94 -8.08 -19.72
CA PRO A 39 -34.55 -9.39 -19.50
C PRO A 39 -33.49 -10.43 -19.09
N ALA A 40 -33.91 -11.42 -18.31
CA ALA A 40 -33.08 -12.57 -17.94
C ALA A 40 -32.49 -13.27 -19.18
N GLY A 41 -31.24 -13.70 -19.08
CA GLY A 41 -30.50 -14.35 -20.16
C GLY A 41 -29.88 -13.40 -21.19
N ALA A 42 -30.19 -12.10 -21.16
CA ALA A 42 -29.56 -11.13 -22.05
C ALA A 42 -28.08 -10.91 -21.69
N SER A 43 -27.24 -10.80 -22.71
CA SER A 43 -25.82 -10.46 -22.54
C SER A 43 -25.66 -9.03 -22.04
N ILE A 44 -24.75 -8.82 -21.09
CA ILE A 44 -24.35 -7.50 -20.63
C ILE A 44 -23.36 -6.91 -21.64
N SER A 45 -23.87 -6.39 -22.75
CA SER A 45 -23.08 -5.69 -23.77
C SER A 45 -22.81 -4.23 -23.39
N ALA A 46 -22.03 -3.50 -24.20
CA ALA A 46 -21.79 -2.07 -23.99
C ALA A 46 -23.08 -1.24 -23.98
N ASP A 47 -24.00 -1.51 -24.92
CA ASP A 47 -25.29 -0.81 -25.00
C ASP A 47 -26.17 -1.13 -23.80
N VAL A 48 -26.15 -2.38 -23.32
CA VAL A 48 -26.87 -2.80 -22.11
C VAL A 48 -26.29 -2.12 -20.87
N ALA A 49 -24.96 -2.00 -20.78
CA ALA A 49 -24.31 -1.28 -19.70
C ALA A 49 -24.67 0.22 -19.69
N GLU A 50 -24.72 0.87 -20.85
CA GLU A 50 -25.16 2.26 -20.95
C GLU A 50 -26.63 2.42 -20.51
N LYS A 51 -27.49 1.47 -20.91
CA LYS A 51 -28.89 1.44 -20.47
C LYS A 51 -29.03 1.23 -18.96
N ILE A 52 -28.21 0.38 -18.36
CA ILE A 52 -28.18 0.19 -16.90
C ILE A 52 -27.69 1.46 -16.21
N ALA A 53 -26.61 2.08 -16.70
CA ALA A 53 -26.01 3.28 -16.10
C ALA A 53 -26.96 4.50 -16.09
N SER A 54 -27.97 4.54 -16.96
CA SER A 54 -28.99 5.59 -16.98
C SER A 54 -30.14 5.36 -15.99
N HIS A 55 -30.06 4.33 -15.16
CA HIS A 55 -31.13 3.95 -14.22
C HIS A 55 -30.56 3.56 -12.85
N LYS A 56 -31.25 3.97 -11.79
CA LYS A 56 -31.02 3.42 -10.46
C LYS A 56 -31.72 2.06 -10.35
N LEU A 57 -30.94 1.00 -10.14
CA LEU A 57 -31.44 -0.38 -10.10
C LEU A 57 -32.14 -0.71 -8.78
N SER A 58 -33.11 -1.62 -8.82
CA SER A 58 -33.81 -2.12 -7.62
C SER A 58 -32.94 -3.06 -6.78
N LYS A 59 -31.94 -3.70 -7.39
CA LYS A 59 -30.93 -4.55 -6.74
C LYS A 59 -29.54 -4.17 -7.25
N PRO A 60 -28.46 -4.38 -6.47
CA PRO A 60 -27.10 -4.25 -6.96
C PRO A 60 -26.88 -5.13 -8.21
N ILE A 61 -26.18 -4.60 -9.21
CA ILE A 61 -25.95 -5.31 -10.48
C ILE A 61 -25.24 -6.65 -10.25
N GLU A 62 -24.36 -6.72 -9.25
CA GLU A 62 -23.61 -7.91 -8.84
C GLU A 62 -24.49 -9.12 -8.54
N GLU A 63 -25.68 -8.89 -7.96
CA GLU A 63 -26.60 -9.95 -7.57
C GLU A 63 -27.43 -10.47 -8.75
N THR A 64 -27.46 -9.70 -9.86
CA THR A 64 -28.37 -9.93 -10.99
C THR A 64 -27.66 -10.37 -12.26
N VAL A 65 -26.35 -10.64 -12.19
CA VAL A 65 -25.55 -11.11 -13.33
C VAL A 65 -24.82 -12.41 -12.99
N SER A 66 -24.55 -13.22 -14.00
CA SER A 66 -23.68 -14.38 -13.90
C SER A 66 -22.59 -14.34 -14.96
N LEU A 67 -21.44 -14.89 -14.63
CA LEU A 67 -20.30 -15.05 -15.53
C LEU A 67 -20.14 -16.53 -15.85
N GLU A 68 -19.88 -16.87 -17.11
CA GLU A 68 -19.65 -18.25 -17.55
C GLU A 68 -18.42 -18.86 -16.87
N ARG A 69 -17.31 -18.10 -16.80
CA ARG A 69 -16.10 -18.49 -16.08
C ARG A 69 -15.91 -17.60 -14.88
N SER A 70 -15.51 -18.20 -13.77
CA SER A 70 -15.24 -17.50 -12.51
C SER A 70 -13.92 -17.97 -11.90
N VAL A 71 -13.20 -17.05 -11.25
CA VAL A 71 -12.00 -17.32 -10.48
C VAL A 71 -12.38 -18.13 -9.25
N SER A 72 -12.03 -19.41 -9.26
CA SER A 72 -12.15 -20.33 -8.13
C SER A 72 -10.85 -20.47 -7.35
N SER A 73 -10.89 -21.22 -6.24
CA SER A 73 -9.69 -21.65 -5.50
C SER A 73 -8.61 -22.24 -6.40
N GLN A 74 -8.98 -23.15 -7.31
CA GLN A 74 -8.06 -23.79 -8.25
C GLN A 74 -7.44 -22.79 -9.22
N VAL A 75 -8.23 -21.82 -9.70
CA VAL A 75 -7.73 -20.75 -10.60
C VAL A 75 -6.75 -19.84 -9.85
N ILE A 76 -7.04 -19.47 -8.60
CA ILE A 76 -6.13 -18.66 -7.78
C ILE A 76 -4.80 -19.39 -7.58
N ILE A 77 -4.83 -20.67 -7.20
CA ILE A 77 -3.62 -21.49 -7.02
C ILE A 77 -2.83 -21.60 -8.33
N ALA A 78 -3.51 -21.85 -9.45
CA ALA A 78 -2.87 -21.95 -10.77
C ALA A 78 -2.25 -20.62 -11.22
N HIS A 79 -2.92 -19.49 -10.99
CA HIS A 79 -2.39 -18.17 -11.26
C HIS A 79 -1.19 -17.86 -10.36
N PHE A 80 -1.29 -18.14 -9.06
CA PHE A 80 -0.23 -17.94 -8.09
C PHE A 80 1.05 -18.68 -8.47
N LYS A 81 0.95 -19.97 -8.85
CA LYS A 81 2.10 -20.78 -9.31
C LYS A 81 2.80 -20.22 -10.55
N LYS A 82 2.13 -19.38 -11.34
CA LYS A 82 2.67 -18.71 -12.53
C LYS A 82 3.20 -17.28 -12.27
N MET A 83 3.09 -16.77 -11.04
CA MET A 83 3.59 -15.43 -10.69
C MET A 83 5.10 -15.29 -10.43
N PRO A 84 5.88 -16.31 -10.03
CA PRO A 84 7.24 -16.07 -9.54
C PRO A 84 8.22 -15.83 -10.69
N ASP A 85 8.67 -14.58 -10.84
CA ASP A 85 9.68 -14.17 -11.83
C ASP A 85 11.03 -13.77 -11.20
N HIS A 86 11.22 -13.98 -9.89
CA HIS A 86 12.45 -13.63 -9.16
C HIS A 86 12.99 -14.81 -8.32
N PRO A 87 14.31 -15.08 -8.29
CA PRO A 87 14.87 -16.26 -7.62
C PRO A 87 14.51 -16.36 -6.14
N GLU A 88 14.56 -15.24 -5.40
CA GLU A 88 14.20 -15.25 -3.98
C GLU A 88 12.70 -15.44 -3.74
N ILE A 89 11.84 -14.97 -4.67
CA ILE A 89 10.40 -15.25 -4.61
C ILE A 89 10.19 -16.74 -4.87
N GLN A 90 10.86 -17.27 -5.89
CA GLN A 90 10.77 -18.68 -6.25
C GLN A 90 11.14 -19.57 -5.06
N ALA A 91 12.21 -19.26 -4.32
CA ALA A 91 12.60 -19.99 -3.11
C ALA A 91 11.49 -20.01 -2.04
N ILE A 92 10.81 -18.88 -1.81
CA ILE A 92 9.65 -18.81 -0.92
C ILE A 92 8.50 -19.67 -1.46
N PHE A 93 8.22 -19.57 -2.77
CA PHE A 93 7.10 -20.24 -3.43
C PHE A 93 7.26 -21.76 -3.49
N THR A 94 8.49 -22.24 -3.65
CA THR A 94 8.81 -23.68 -3.70
C THR A 94 8.88 -24.33 -2.32
N SER A 95 8.76 -23.55 -1.24
CA SER A 95 8.66 -24.11 0.10
C SER A 95 7.34 -24.87 0.24
N GLU A 96 7.41 -26.20 0.21
CA GLU A 96 6.24 -27.11 0.24
C GLU A 96 5.32 -26.79 1.42
N LYS A 97 5.89 -26.54 2.61
CA LYS A 97 5.12 -26.16 3.79
C LYS A 97 4.33 -24.88 3.56
N LEU A 98 4.92 -23.86 2.92
CA LEU A 98 4.25 -22.58 2.70
C LEU A 98 3.15 -22.67 1.65
N LEU A 99 3.43 -23.37 0.55
CA LEU A 99 2.47 -23.57 -0.51
C LEU A 99 1.23 -24.32 0.01
N ALA A 100 1.40 -25.37 0.80
CA ALA A 100 0.30 -26.13 1.38
C ALA A 100 -0.64 -25.26 2.24
N HIS A 101 -0.09 -24.35 3.05
CA HIS A 101 -0.90 -23.45 3.88
C HIS A 101 -1.70 -22.46 3.03
N PHE A 102 -1.11 -21.95 1.94
CA PHE A 102 -1.81 -21.05 1.02
C PHE A 102 -2.91 -21.79 0.23
N GLU A 103 -2.62 -23.00 -0.26
CA GLU A 103 -3.61 -23.84 -0.95
C GLU A 103 -4.78 -24.21 -0.05
N GLU A 104 -4.54 -24.48 1.24
CA GLU A 104 -5.60 -24.73 2.22
C GLU A 104 -6.49 -23.49 2.40
N ALA A 105 -5.89 -22.30 2.57
CA ALA A 105 -6.65 -21.06 2.69
C ALA A 105 -7.51 -20.78 1.45
N CYS A 106 -6.99 -21.10 0.25
CA CYS A 106 -7.72 -20.93 -1.01
C CYS A 106 -9.04 -21.71 -1.05
N LYS A 107 -9.16 -22.88 -0.40
CA LYS A 107 -10.41 -23.67 -0.39
C LYS A 107 -11.59 -22.90 0.20
N GLY A 108 -11.34 -21.91 1.05
CA GLY A 108 -12.37 -21.08 1.65
C GLY A 108 -13.06 -20.12 0.69
N ILE A 109 -12.41 -19.75 -0.42
CA ILE A 109 -12.87 -18.67 -1.31
C ILE A 109 -14.13 -19.06 -2.11
N ASP A 110 -14.28 -20.35 -2.44
CA ASP A 110 -15.39 -20.85 -3.28
C ASP A 110 -16.76 -20.73 -2.60
N ARG A 111 -16.78 -20.44 -1.29
CA ARG A 111 -18.00 -20.14 -0.53
C ARG A 111 -18.56 -18.74 -0.79
N TYR A 112 -17.84 -17.89 -1.53
CA TYR A 112 -18.18 -16.49 -1.78
C TYR A 112 -18.30 -16.17 -3.27
N PRO A 113 -19.39 -16.60 -3.96
CA PRO A 113 -19.55 -16.40 -5.40
C PRO A 113 -19.41 -14.95 -5.87
N LEU A 114 -19.92 -13.98 -5.08
CA LEU A 114 -19.81 -12.56 -5.41
C LEU A 114 -18.35 -12.06 -5.35
N ILE A 115 -17.54 -12.55 -4.39
CA ILE A 115 -16.11 -12.22 -4.34
C ILE A 115 -15.40 -12.85 -5.55
N ASN A 116 -15.70 -14.11 -5.87
CA ASN A 116 -15.15 -14.79 -7.05
C ASN A 116 -15.47 -14.04 -8.34
N GLN A 117 -16.71 -13.57 -8.49
CA GLN A 117 -17.12 -12.73 -9.61
C GLN A 117 -16.29 -11.45 -9.70
N LYS A 118 -16.14 -10.70 -8.61
CA LYS A 118 -15.33 -9.47 -8.59
C LYS A 118 -13.85 -9.76 -8.89
N LEU A 119 -13.29 -10.84 -8.36
CA LEU A 119 -11.91 -11.26 -8.66
C LEU A 119 -11.75 -11.64 -10.13
N THR A 120 -12.77 -12.23 -10.76
CA THR A 120 -12.79 -12.54 -12.19
C THR A 120 -12.75 -11.27 -13.03
N VAL A 121 -13.65 -10.33 -12.74
CA VAL A 121 -13.67 -9.04 -13.44
C VAL A 121 -12.34 -8.31 -13.23
N MET A 122 -11.79 -8.32 -12.02
CA MET A 122 -10.49 -7.72 -11.73
C MET A 122 -9.34 -8.38 -12.47
N ALA A 123 -9.33 -9.72 -12.59
CA ALA A 123 -8.29 -10.45 -13.30
C ALA A 123 -8.25 -10.09 -14.80
N GLU A 124 -9.42 -9.92 -15.43
CA GLU A 124 -9.52 -9.57 -16.85
C GLU A 124 -9.31 -8.06 -17.11
N ARG A 125 -9.81 -7.19 -16.23
CA ARG A 125 -9.77 -5.72 -16.43
C ARG A 125 -8.51 -5.06 -15.88
N PHE A 126 -8.04 -5.53 -14.72
CA PHE A 126 -6.94 -4.94 -13.96
C PHE A 126 -5.97 -6.03 -13.47
N PRO A 127 -5.31 -6.75 -14.38
CA PRO A 127 -4.50 -7.94 -14.04
C PRO A 127 -3.38 -7.64 -13.03
N ALA A 128 -2.80 -6.43 -13.04
CA ALA A 128 -1.80 -6.02 -12.05
C ALA A 128 -2.37 -5.91 -10.63
N ILE A 129 -3.60 -5.37 -10.48
CA ILE A 129 -4.29 -5.26 -9.19
C ILE A 129 -4.68 -6.66 -8.70
N TYR A 130 -5.20 -7.52 -9.60
CA TYR A 130 -5.50 -8.91 -9.26
C TYR A 130 -4.25 -9.68 -8.79
N LYS A 131 -3.12 -9.57 -9.50
CA LYS A 131 -1.85 -10.20 -9.08
C LYS A 131 -1.40 -9.69 -7.71
N LYS A 132 -1.49 -8.39 -7.45
CA LYS A 132 -1.22 -7.78 -6.13
C LYS A 132 -2.16 -8.33 -5.05
N ALA A 133 -3.44 -8.53 -5.38
CA ALA A 133 -4.42 -9.07 -4.44
C ALA A 133 -4.04 -10.50 -4.00
N VAL A 134 -3.78 -11.39 -4.96
CA VAL A 134 -3.36 -12.78 -4.73
C VAL A 134 -2.03 -12.86 -3.98
N PHE A 135 -1.02 -12.09 -4.42
CA PHE A 135 0.28 -12.08 -3.74
C PHE A 135 0.18 -11.51 -2.32
N GLY A 136 -0.66 -10.50 -2.09
CA GLY A 136 -0.93 -9.98 -0.75
C GLY A 136 -1.65 -10.96 0.16
N ALA A 137 -2.54 -11.78 -0.39
CA ALA A 137 -3.16 -12.88 0.36
C ALA A 137 -2.13 -13.94 0.76
N PHE A 138 -1.21 -14.29 -0.15
CA PHE A 138 -0.10 -15.19 0.16
C PHE A 138 0.80 -14.64 1.28
N LEU A 139 1.29 -13.40 1.16
CA LEU A 139 2.13 -12.78 2.19
C LEU A 139 1.42 -12.67 3.53
N SER A 140 0.13 -12.32 3.53
CA SER A 140 -0.69 -12.28 4.75
C SER A 140 -0.73 -13.65 5.42
N MET A 141 -0.89 -14.74 4.66
CA MET A 141 -0.89 -16.09 5.20
C MET A 141 0.47 -16.53 5.74
N LEU A 142 1.57 -16.08 5.13
CA LEU A 142 2.92 -16.29 5.69
C LEU A 142 3.07 -15.63 7.05
N LEU A 143 2.64 -14.37 7.17
CA LEU A 143 2.69 -13.63 8.44
C LEU A 143 1.80 -14.27 9.50
N CYS A 144 0.61 -14.72 9.12
CA CYS A 144 -0.32 -15.39 10.04
C CYS A 144 0.30 -16.62 10.73
N ARG A 145 1.21 -17.32 10.05
CA ARG A 145 1.91 -18.49 10.59
C ARG A 145 2.85 -18.13 11.74
N GLU A 146 3.43 -16.93 11.70
CA GLU A 146 4.38 -16.43 12.70
C GLU A 146 3.71 -15.64 13.83
N LEU A 147 2.40 -15.37 13.73
CA LEU A 147 1.70 -14.37 14.55
C LEU A 147 0.52 -14.92 15.39
N ASP A 148 0.47 -16.23 15.65
CA ASP A 148 -0.51 -16.88 16.54
C ASP A 148 -1.97 -16.45 16.31
N PHE A 149 -2.39 -16.39 15.05
CA PHE A 149 -3.80 -16.18 14.69
C PHE A 149 -4.61 -17.47 14.85
N THR A 150 -5.90 -17.36 15.12
CA THR A 150 -6.81 -18.52 15.04
C THR A 150 -7.17 -18.85 13.59
N GLU A 151 -7.75 -20.02 13.32
CA GLU A 151 -8.22 -20.37 11.97
C GLU A 151 -9.28 -19.39 11.43
N GLN A 152 -10.18 -18.93 12.31
CA GLN A 152 -11.19 -17.94 11.94
C GLN A 152 -10.54 -16.61 11.53
N GLN A 153 -9.51 -16.18 12.25
CA GLN A 153 -8.78 -14.94 11.92
C GLN A 153 -7.95 -15.11 10.65
N ARG A 154 -7.29 -16.26 10.46
CA ARG A 154 -6.59 -16.60 9.20
C ARG A 154 -7.52 -16.52 8.00
N HIS A 155 -8.69 -17.14 8.09
CA HIS A 155 -9.71 -17.07 7.05
C HIS A 155 -10.15 -15.64 6.81
N ALA A 156 -10.40 -14.87 7.87
CA ALA A 156 -10.79 -13.47 7.75
C ALA A 156 -9.73 -12.60 7.05
N ILE A 157 -8.46 -12.81 7.38
CA ILE A 157 -7.30 -12.14 6.77
C ILE A 157 -7.15 -12.56 5.31
N PHE A 158 -7.25 -13.85 4.99
CA PHE A 158 -7.12 -14.35 3.63
C PHE A 158 -8.18 -13.76 2.69
N ILE A 159 -9.46 -13.85 3.07
CA ILE A 159 -10.56 -13.29 2.29
C ILE A 159 -10.43 -11.76 2.20
N GLY A 160 -10.08 -11.11 3.31
CA GLY A 160 -9.90 -9.66 3.34
C GLY A 160 -8.77 -9.20 2.43
N ALA A 161 -7.64 -9.91 2.42
CA ALA A 161 -6.52 -9.60 1.56
C ALA A 161 -6.91 -9.72 0.09
N LEU A 162 -7.60 -10.78 -0.33
CA LEU A 162 -8.09 -10.91 -1.71
C LEU A 162 -9.07 -9.79 -2.09
N ALA A 163 -9.96 -9.40 -1.17
CA ALA A 163 -11.05 -8.49 -1.45
C ALA A 163 -10.72 -6.99 -1.27
N ARG A 164 -9.55 -6.65 -0.70
CA ARG A 164 -9.23 -5.27 -0.26
C ARG A 164 -9.40 -4.21 -1.33
N ASP A 165 -8.97 -4.52 -2.55
CA ASP A 165 -8.95 -3.60 -3.69
C ASP A 165 -10.17 -3.76 -4.64
N ILE A 166 -11.19 -4.56 -4.28
CA ILE A 166 -12.37 -4.80 -5.15
C ILE A 166 -13.13 -3.51 -5.49
N GLY A 167 -13.15 -2.53 -4.58
CA GLY A 167 -13.77 -1.23 -4.80
C GLY A 167 -13.19 -0.46 -5.98
N MET A 168 -11.97 -0.76 -6.43
CA MET A 168 -11.38 -0.16 -7.63
C MET A 168 -12.22 -0.44 -8.89
N LEU A 169 -13.00 -1.52 -8.91
CA LEU A 169 -13.87 -1.89 -10.02
C LEU A 169 -15.03 -0.91 -10.26
N HIS A 170 -15.31 -0.05 -9.28
CA HIS A 170 -16.34 1.00 -9.35
C HIS A 170 -15.78 2.40 -9.60
N ILE A 171 -14.47 2.51 -9.83
CA ILE A 171 -13.81 3.77 -10.15
C ILE A 171 -13.53 3.80 -11.66
N ASP A 172 -13.51 5.01 -12.25
CA ASP A 172 -13.20 5.20 -13.67
C ASP A 172 -11.92 4.42 -14.04
N PRO A 173 -11.99 3.46 -14.99
CA PRO A 173 -10.83 2.70 -15.42
C PRO A 173 -9.64 3.58 -15.87
N LYS A 174 -9.91 4.78 -16.41
CA LYS A 174 -8.85 5.74 -16.79
C LYS A 174 -8.10 6.28 -15.59
N ILE A 175 -8.77 6.44 -14.44
CA ILE A 175 -8.14 6.85 -13.19
C ILE A 175 -7.41 5.65 -12.58
N VAL A 176 -8.05 4.47 -12.52
CA VAL A 176 -7.45 3.25 -11.96
C VAL A 176 -6.16 2.86 -12.69
N SER A 177 -6.13 2.96 -14.02
CA SER A 177 -4.98 2.61 -14.86
C SER A 177 -4.00 3.77 -15.09
N LYS A 178 -4.19 4.92 -14.45
CA LYS A 178 -3.32 6.09 -14.66
C LYS A 178 -1.90 5.82 -14.18
N SER A 179 -0.93 5.99 -15.06
CA SER A 179 0.49 6.08 -14.69
C SER A 179 0.83 7.50 -14.22
N GLY A 180 1.47 7.64 -13.06
CA GLY A 180 1.97 8.92 -12.55
C GLY A 180 1.16 9.50 -11.40
N ARG A 181 1.26 10.82 -11.21
CA ARG A 181 0.65 11.49 -10.04
C ARG A 181 -0.86 11.71 -10.25
N PHE A 182 -1.63 11.39 -9.21
CA PHE A 182 -3.02 11.78 -9.10
C PHE A 182 -3.13 13.25 -8.68
N ASN A 183 -4.09 13.97 -9.23
CA ASN A 183 -4.54 15.23 -8.67
C ASN A 183 -5.37 14.98 -7.40
N ALA A 184 -5.71 16.04 -6.66
CA ALA A 184 -6.43 15.91 -5.39
C ALA A 184 -7.82 15.25 -5.52
N GLN A 185 -8.53 15.45 -6.62
CA GLN A 185 -9.84 14.85 -6.87
C GLN A 185 -9.72 13.36 -7.24
N GLU A 186 -8.83 13.04 -8.17
CA GLU A 186 -8.52 11.65 -8.55
C GLU A 186 -8.04 10.85 -7.34
N TRP A 187 -7.19 11.45 -6.50
CA TRP A 187 -6.71 10.79 -5.28
C TRP A 187 -7.84 10.48 -4.30
N ARG A 188 -8.78 11.42 -4.09
CA ARG A 188 -9.97 11.17 -3.25
C ARG A 188 -10.84 10.04 -3.80
N LEU A 189 -11.03 9.98 -5.11
CA LEU A 189 -11.77 8.89 -5.76
C LEU A 189 -11.06 7.55 -5.52
N ILE A 190 -9.74 7.50 -5.73
CA ILE A 190 -8.93 6.31 -5.44
C ILE A 190 -9.06 5.91 -3.98
N GLN A 191 -8.92 6.82 -3.01
CA GLN A 191 -9.10 6.48 -1.59
C GLN A 191 -10.50 5.92 -1.27
N GLY A 192 -11.52 6.28 -2.06
CA GLY A 192 -12.89 5.78 -1.94
C GLY A 192 -13.02 4.27 -2.14
N HIS A 193 -12.08 3.60 -2.82
CA HIS A 193 -12.16 2.14 -3.05
C HIS A 193 -12.28 1.35 -1.74
N VAL A 194 -11.68 1.83 -0.65
CA VAL A 194 -11.70 1.16 0.65
C VAL A 194 -13.12 1.09 1.21
N ALA A 195 -13.85 2.20 1.14
CA ALA A 195 -15.24 2.27 1.58
C ALA A 195 -16.16 1.47 0.65
N ILE A 196 -15.89 1.50 -0.66
CA ILE A 196 -16.64 0.72 -1.66
C ILE A 196 -16.44 -0.79 -1.41
N SER A 197 -15.20 -1.26 -1.21
CA SER A 197 -14.90 -2.65 -0.87
C SER A 197 -15.63 -3.07 0.42
N PHE A 198 -15.59 -2.24 1.47
CA PHE A 198 -16.32 -2.50 2.71
C PHE A 198 -17.83 -2.62 2.49
N HIS A 199 -18.42 -1.71 1.71
CA HIS A 199 -19.85 -1.71 1.42
C HIS A 199 -20.24 -2.95 0.60
N PHE A 200 -19.47 -3.28 -0.43
CA PHE A 200 -19.67 -4.49 -1.23
C PHE A 200 -19.67 -5.75 -0.34
N LEU A 201 -18.70 -5.87 0.58
CA LEU A 201 -18.65 -7.02 1.50
C LEU A 201 -19.83 -7.11 2.47
N ASN A 202 -20.60 -6.03 2.68
CA ASN A 202 -21.86 -6.11 3.44
C ASN A 202 -22.98 -6.82 2.68
N LEU A 203 -22.90 -6.85 1.34
CA LEU A 203 -23.85 -7.55 0.48
C LEU A 203 -23.52 -9.05 0.38
N VAL A 204 -22.27 -9.44 0.66
CA VAL A 204 -21.82 -10.83 0.54
C VAL A 204 -22.23 -11.64 1.77
N PRO A 205 -23.05 -12.70 1.62
CA PRO A 205 -23.44 -13.56 2.73
C PRO A 205 -22.23 -14.23 3.40
N ASN A 206 -22.32 -14.45 4.71
CA ASN A 206 -21.33 -15.20 5.51
C ASN A 206 -19.90 -14.63 5.55
N VAL A 207 -19.69 -13.38 5.10
CA VAL A 207 -18.42 -12.67 5.31
C VAL A 207 -18.37 -12.13 6.74
N SER A 208 -17.31 -12.48 7.47
CA SER A 208 -17.15 -12.07 8.88
C SER A 208 -16.99 -10.55 9.02
N GLN A 209 -17.41 -10.00 10.17
CA GLN A 209 -17.18 -8.58 10.47
C GLN A 209 -15.69 -8.24 10.49
N ASN A 210 -14.83 -9.14 10.98
CA ASN A 210 -13.38 -8.95 11.01
C ASN A 210 -12.81 -8.78 9.59
N THR A 211 -13.27 -9.58 8.62
CA THR A 211 -12.89 -9.43 7.20
C THR A 211 -13.25 -8.05 6.67
N LYS A 212 -14.48 -7.59 6.93
CA LYS A 212 -14.96 -6.29 6.47
C LYS A 212 -14.14 -5.16 7.08
N VAL A 213 -13.93 -5.19 8.39
CA VAL A 213 -13.12 -4.19 9.11
C VAL A 213 -11.68 -4.19 8.61
N ALA A 214 -11.06 -5.36 8.44
CA ALA A 214 -9.70 -5.47 7.91
C ALA A 214 -9.57 -4.86 6.51
N VAL A 215 -10.57 -5.07 5.65
CA VAL A 215 -10.65 -4.40 4.34
C VAL A 215 -10.84 -2.90 4.47
N LEU A 216 -11.59 -2.40 5.44
CA LEU A 216 -11.71 -0.97 5.66
C LEU A 216 -10.40 -0.33 6.18
N GLU A 217 -9.56 -1.12 6.83
CA GLU A 217 -8.37 -0.67 7.55
C GLU A 217 -7.05 -0.90 6.79
N HIS A 218 -7.05 -1.52 5.61
CA HIS A 218 -5.81 -1.92 4.94
C HIS A 218 -4.91 -0.75 4.47
N HIS A 219 -5.44 0.48 4.46
CA HIS A 219 -4.67 1.71 4.25
C HIS A 219 -4.56 2.60 5.50
N GLU A 220 -5.04 2.10 6.63
CA GLU A 220 -4.79 2.72 7.92
C GLU A 220 -3.36 2.46 8.40
N ARG A 221 -2.91 3.31 9.32
CA ARG A 221 -1.52 3.34 9.78
C ARG A 221 -1.52 3.57 11.29
N THR A 222 -0.62 2.93 12.00
CA THR A 222 -0.54 3.02 13.48
C THR A 222 -0.32 4.45 13.99
N ASP A 223 0.23 5.32 13.15
CA ASP A 223 0.49 6.74 13.41
C ASP A 223 -0.69 7.69 13.07
N GLY A 224 -1.82 7.18 12.56
CA GLY A 224 -2.99 7.99 12.20
C GLY A 224 -2.84 8.79 10.89
N PHE A 225 -1.78 8.58 10.10
CA PHE A 225 -1.68 9.18 8.75
C PHE A 225 -2.48 8.44 7.68
N GLY A 226 -3.06 7.30 8.04
CA GLY A 226 -3.77 6.42 7.12
C GLY A 226 -5.13 6.98 6.69
N TYR A 227 -5.88 6.17 5.97
CA TYR A 227 -7.25 6.47 5.55
C TYR A 227 -8.09 5.19 5.56
N PRO A 228 -9.43 5.27 5.66
CA PRO A 228 -10.27 6.48 5.60
C PRO A 228 -10.54 7.19 6.94
N ARG A 229 -10.32 6.53 8.08
CA ARG A 229 -10.70 7.00 9.42
C ARG A 229 -9.53 7.55 10.25
N ARG A 230 -8.28 7.39 9.81
CA ARG A 230 -7.07 7.91 10.49
C ARG A 230 -6.90 7.36 11.90
N LYS A 231 -7.17 6.06 12.04
CA LYS A 231 -7.12 5.35 13.32
C LYS A 231 -5.69 5.27 13.86
N LEU A 232 -5.56 5.27 15.18
CA LEU A 232 -4.31 4.94 15.89
C LEU A 232 -4.19 3.43 16.11
N GLU A 233 -2.98 2.96 16.46
CA GLU A 233 -2.69 1.53 16.64
C GLU A 233 -3.71 0.77 17.50
N PHE A 234 -4.10 1.31 18.65
CA PHE A 234 -5.02 0.67 19.59
C PHE A 234 -6.46 0.56 19.07
N GLU A 235 -6.80 1.28 17.99
CA GLU A 235 -8.12 1.27 17.34
C GLU A 235 -8.19 0.33 16.12
N LEU A 236 -7.03 -0.18 15.68
CA LEU A 236 -6.89 -1.02 14.49
C LEU A 236 -7.03 -2.50 14.84
N SER A 237 -7.79 -3.23 14.02
CA SER A 237 -7.88 -4.68 14.14
C SER A 237 -6.53 -5.34 13.85
N ARG A 238 -6.24 -6.49 14.48
CA ARG A 238 -5.01 -7.26 14.20
C ARG A 238 -4.99 -7.71 12.74
N GLU A 239 -6.14 -8.09 12.20
CA GLU A 239 -6.34 -8.51 10.83
C GLU A 239 -6.05 -7.37 9.84
N GLY A 240 -6.60 -6.18 10.08
CA GLY A 240 -6.33 -4.99 9.26
C GLY A 240 -4.86 -4.61 9.27
N GLN A 241 -4.19 -4.70 10.43
CA GLN A 241 -2.75 -4.43 10.54
C GLN A 241 -1.89 -5.41 9.73
N VAL A 242 -2.27 -6.70 9.65
CA VAL A 242 -1.56 -7.68 8.80
C VAL A 242 -1.75 -7.40 7.32
N ILE A 243 -2.96 -7.07 6.88
CA ILE A 243 -3.24 -6.75 5.47
C ILE A 243 -2.51 -5.44 5.08
N ALA A 244 -2.59 -4.40 5.90
CA ALA A 244 -1.91 -3.13 5.67
C ALA A 244 -0.38 -3.30 5.60
N PHE A 245 0.18 -4.12 6.49
CA PHE A 245 1.60 -4.43 6.47
C PHE A 245 1.99 -5.23 5.21
N SER A 246 1.16 -6.19 4.79
CA SER A 246 1.39 -6.96 3.56
C SER A 246 1.39 -6.06 2.32
N ASP A 247 0.49 -5.06 2.26
CA ASP A 247 0.46 -4.10 1.17
C ASP A 247 1.70 -3.20 1.12
N MET A 248 2.14 -2.70 2.28
CA MET A 248 3.42 -1.99 2.37
C MET A 248 4.57 -2.90 1.91
N LEU A 249 4.61 -4.15 2.36
CA LEU A 249 5.68 -5.08 2.03
C LEU A 249 5.77 -5.34 0.52
N ILE A 250 4.64 -5.45 -0.19
CA ILE A 250 4.63 -5.56 -1.67
C ILE A 250 5.23 -4.31 -2.31
N ALA A 251 4.88 -3.12 -1.82
CA ALA A 251 5.42 -1.86 -2.37
C ALA A 251 6.93 -1.76 -2.14
N LEU A 252 7.41 -2.13 -0.95
CA LEU A 252 8.84 -2.19 -0.63
C LEU A 252 9.56 -3.24 -1.47
N PHE A 253 8.97 -4.42 -1.64
CA PHE A 253 9.50 -5.50 -2.45
C PHE A 253 9.68 -5.06 -3.91
N ASN A 254 8.65 -4.50 -4.54
CA ASN A 254 8.73 -4.03 -5.92
C ASN A 254 9.82 -2.96 -6.08
N LYS A 255 9.86 -1.97 -5.18
CA LYS A 255 10.85 -0.88 -5.25
C LYS A 255 12.29 -1.39 -5.02
N TYR A 256 12.54 -2.09 -3.93
CA TYR A 256 13.90 -2.38 -3.51
C TYR A 256 14.45 -3.68 -4.11
N VAL A 257 13.61 -4.70 -4.25
CA VAL A 257 14.05 -6.02 -4.76
C VAL A 257 13.93 -6.08 -6.27
N ILE A 258 12.77 -5.75 -6.84
CA ILE A 258 12.56 -5.88 -8.30
C ILE A 258 13.22 -4.73 -9.06
N GLU A 259 12.86 -3.48 -8.77
CA GLU A 259 13.33 -2.32 -9.54
C GLU A 259 14.80 -2.03 -9.26
N LEU A 260 15.20 -2.04 -7.99
CA LEU A 260 16.58 -1.73 -7.62
C LEU A 260 17.47 -2.97 -7.66
N GLY A 261 16.99 -4.19 -7.43
CA GLY A 261 17.84 -5.39 -7.43
C GLY A 261 18.62 -5.61 -6.13
N TYR A 262 18.06 -5.22 -4.99
CA TYR A 262 18.57 -5.65 -3.67
C TYR A 262 18.00 -7.03 -3.30
N SER A 263 18.68 -7.73 -2.38
CA SER A 263 18.09 -8.91 -1.72
C SER A 263 16.89 -8.50 -0.85
N MET A 264 15.92 -9.39 -0.63
CA MET A 264 14.81 -9.18 0.33
C MET A 264 15.31 -8.91 1.75
N LEU A 265 16.49 -9.42 2.13
CA LEU A 265 17.08 -9.09 3.43
C LEU A 265 17.44 -7.60 3.57
N ALA A 266 17.61 -6.88 2.46
CA ALA A 266 17.79 -5.43 2.47
C ALA A 266 16.51 -4.67 2.88
N LEU A 267 15.36 -5.34 2.98
CA LEU A 267 14.15 -4.75 3.53
C LEU A 267 14.21 -4.60 5.06
N GLU A 268 15.06 -5.35 5.77
CA GLU A 268 15.21 -5.24 7.23
C GLU A 268 15.47 -3.81 7.73
N PRO A 269 16.51 -3.09 7.26
CA PRO A 269 16.73 -1.69 7.66
C PRO A 269 15.56 -0.76 7.30
N ILE A 270 14.85 -1.05 6.20
CA ILE A 270 13.73 -0.25 5.71
C ILE A 270 12.50 -0.46 6.60
N LEU A 271 12.25 -1.70 7.02
CA LEU A 271 11.21 -2.06 7.97
C LEU A 271 11.47 -1.45 9.35
N GLN A 272 12.75 -1.33 9.77
CA GLN A 272 13.12 -0.63 10.99
C GLN A 272 12.73 0.86 10.94
N ILE A 273 12.97 1.55 9.82
CA ILE A 273 12.55 2.96 9.65
C ILE A 273 11.02 3.13 9.61
N ASN A 274 10.32 2.07 9.19
CA ASN A 274 8.87 2.04 9.11
C ASN A 274 8.19 1.38 10.33
N ALA A 275 8.95 1.07 11.38
CA ALA A 275 8.46 0.33 12.57
C ALA A 275 7.31 1.02 13.32
N SER A 276 7.13 2.32 13.11
CA SER A 276 6.06 3.11 13.73
C SER A 276 4.82 3.32 12.83
N ARG A 277 4.83 2.80 11.61
CA ARG A 277 3.74 2.95 10.62
C ARG A 277 2.80 1.74 10.61
N HIS A 278 3.33 0.61 11.06
CA HIS A 278 2.68 -0.68 11.16
C HIS A 278 3.16 -1.37 12.43
N LYS A 279 2.42 -2.37 12.91
CA LYS A 279 2.79 -3.13 14.09
C LYS A 279 4.19 -3.74 13.95
N TYR A 280 5.07 -3.46 14.91
CA TYR A 280 6.46 -3.94 14.89
C TYR A 280 6.54 -5.47 14.85
N GLU A 281 5.61 -6.18 15.50
CA GLU A 281 5.51 -7.65 15.46
C GLU A 281 5.41 -8.19 14.02
N ASN A 282 4.70 -7.50 13.12
CA ASN A 282 4.56 -7.92 11.73
C ASN A 282 5.89 -7.80 10.97
N ALA A 283 6.66 -6.74 11.24
CA ALA A 283 8.00 -6.56 10.69
C ALA A 283 8.96 -7.66 11.16
N GLN A 284 8.92 -7.99 12.45
CA GLN A 284 9.73 -9.06 13.02
C GLN A 284 9.38 -10.44 12.43
N ALA A 285 8.09 -10.73 12.25
CA ALA A 285 7.63 -11.93 11.57
C ALA A 285 8.17 -12.02 10.13
N ALA A 286 8.05 -10.94 9.35
CA ALA A 286 8.57 -10.89 7.98
C ALA A 286 10.09 -11.13 7.93
N ILE A 287 10.86 -10.47 8.79
CA ILE A 287 12.32 -10.62 8.85
C ILE A 287 12.71 -12.06 9.19
N ARG A 288 12.03 -12.71 10.15
CA ARG A 288 12.29 -14.13 10.46
C ARG A 288 12.03 -15.04 9.27
N ILE A 289 10.91 -14.82 8.56
CA ILE A 289 10.58 -15.57 7.34
C ILE A 289 11.69 -15.41 6.31
N PHE A 290 12.10 -14.17 6.01
CA PHE A 290 13.13 -13.91 5.01
C PHE A 290 14.48 -14.53 5.38
N LYS A 291 14.93 -14.37 6.63
CA LYS A 291 16.18 -14.98 7.11
C LYS A 291 16.17 -16.51 7.03
N SER A 292 15.00 -17.15 7.12
CA SER A 292 14.88 -18.61 7.01
C SER A 292 14.85 -19.15 5.58
N LEU A 293 14.57 -18.31 4.57
CA LEU A 293 14.29 -18.75 3.20
C LEU A 293 15.25 -18.16 2.15
N VAL A 294 15.89 -17.05 2.47
CA VAL A 294 16.70 -16.28 1.52
C VAL A 294 18.18 -16.47 1.85
N ALA A 295 19.00 -16.54 0.81
CA ALA A 295 20.45 -16.58 0.97
C ALA A 295 20.95 -15.31 1.69
N PRO A 296 22.09 -15.39 2.42
CA PRO A 296 22.69 -14.22 3.02
C PRO A 296 22.93 -13.11 1.99
N MET A 297 22.67 -11.86 2.40
CA MET A 297 22.85 -10.69 1.55
C MET A 297 24.32 -10.56 1.13
N LYS A 298 24.55 -10.26 -0.15
CA LYS A 298 25.86 -9.91 -0.69
C LYS A 298 25.90 -8.41 -1.05
N PRO A 299 27.07 -7.77 -0.99
CA PRO A 299 27.22 -6.39 -1.43
C PRO A 299 26.71 -6.19 -2.86
N LYS A 300 25.94 -5.13 -3.07
CA LYS A 300 25.47 -4.75 -4.40
C LYS A 300 26.43 -3.80 -5.12
N HIS A 301 27.05 -2.89 -4.38
CA HIS A 301 28.01 -1.91 -4.89
C HIS A 301 29.43 -2.44 -4.71
N GLN A 302 30.28 -2.17 -5.69
CA GLN A 302 31.71 -2.51 -5.68
C GLN A 302 32.52 -1.42 -6.38
N GLY A 303 33.81 -1.32 -6.07
CA GLY A 303 34.75 -0.38 -6.67
C GLY A 303 34.26 1.07 -6.66
N LYS A 304 34.23 1.73 -7.81
CA LYS A 304 33.81 3.14 -7.92
C LYS A 304 32.40 3.40 -7.36
N LYS A 305 31.48 2.46 -7.51
CA LYS A 305 30.08 2.63 -7.07
C LYS A 305 29.94 2.74 -5.55
N ILE A 306 30.77 2.03 -4.78
CA ILE A 306 30.75 2.17 -3.32
C ILE A 306 31.35 3.52 -2.89
N GLY A 307 32.40 3.99 -3.56
CA GLY A 307 32.95 5.33 -3.32
C GLY A 307 31.94 6.45 -3.60
N GLU A 308 31.15 6.33 -4.68
CA GLU A 308 30.05 7.27 -4.99
C GLU A 308 28.95 7.24 -3.92
N LEU A 309 28.59 6.05 -3.43
CA LEU A 309 27.64 5.88 -2.33
C LEU A 309 28.13 6.56 -1.04
N VAL A 310 29.38 6.31 -0.65
CA VAL A 310 30.02 6.93 0.52
C VAL A 310 30.00 8.45 0.42
N SER A 311 30.51 9.01 -0.69
CA SER A 311 30.53 10.46 -0.91
C SER A 311 29.14 11.09 -0.88
N ARG A 312 28.12 10.37 -1.37
CA ARG A 312 26.73 10.81 -1.29
C ARG A 312 26.23 10.82 0.15
N LEU A 313 26.48 9.75 0.92
CA LEU A 313 26.00 9.62 2.29
C LEU A 313 26.66 10.63 3.23
N SER A 314 27.97 10.87 3.12
CA SER A 314 28.66 11.88 3.93
C SER A 314 28.10 13.30 3.73
N ARG A 315 27.60 13.61 2.53
CA ARG A 315 26.91 14.89 2.26
C ARG A 315 25.44 14.89 2.67
N ALA A 316 24.77 13.74 2.58
CA ALA A 316 23.35 13.62 2.88
C ALA A 316 23.07 13.61 4.39
N HIS A 317 23.90 12.94 5.20
CA HIS A 317 23.73 12.83 6.65
C HIS A 317 23.51 14.17 7.38
N PRO A 318 24.38 15.20 7.23
CA PRO A 318 24.17 16.46 7.93
C PRO A 318 22.89 17.17 7.49
N LEU A 319 22.53 17.08 6.21
CA LEU A 319 21.28 17.65 5.69
C LEU A 319 20.05 16.88 6.19
N PHE A 320 20.15 15.56 6.35
CA PHE A 320 19.12 14.72 6.93
C PHE A 320 18.82 15.13 8.38
N ASN A 321 19.85 15.26 9.21
CA ASN A 321 19.72 15.69 10.59
C ASN A 321 19.19 17.13 10.69
N LEU A 322 19.71 18.05 9.88
CA LEU A 322 19.22 19.43 9.83
C LEU A 322 17.75 19.51 9.43
N LEU A 323 17.35 18.77 8.40
CA LEU A 323 15.97 18.76 7.94
C LEU A 323 15.03 18.24 9.03
N PHE A 324 15.41 17.19 9.75
CA PHE A 324 14.62 16.66 10.85
C PHE A 324 14.40 17.71 11.95
N LEU A 325 15.46 18.38 12.39
CA LEU A 325 15.38 19.46 13.38
C LEU A 325 14.46 20.59 12.91
N GLN A 326 14.62 21.05 11.68
CA GLN A 326 13.78 22.10 11.09
C GLN A 326 12.29 21.70 11.04
N MET A 327 11.98 20.43 10.77
CA MET A 327 10.60 19.94 10.82
C MET A 327 10.03 19.90 12.24
N GLN A 328 10.84 19.52 13.22
CA GLN A 328 10.42 19.53 14.64
C GLN A 328 10.12 20.96 15.10
N GLU A 329 11.03 21.89 14.84
CA GLU A 329 10.86 23.30 15.15
C GLU A 329 9.63 23.89 14.45
N PHE A 330 9.40 23.56 13.18
CA PHE A 330 8.21 24.03 12.46
C PHE A 330 6.91 23.49 13.06
N ASN A 331 6.86 22.20 13.41
CA ASN A 331 5.71 21.60 14.06
C ASN A 331 5.46 22.21 15.44
N GLU A 332 6.52 22.49 16.21
CA GLU A 332 6.42 23.16 17.51
C GLU A 332 5.88 24.59 17.37
N LEU A 333 6.36 25.35 16.37
CA LEU A 333 5.88 26.70 16.06
C LEU A 333 4.37 26.70 15.77
N LEU A 334 3.91 25.81 14.87
CA LEU A 334 2.50 25.65 14.54
C LEU A 334 1.66 25.22 15.76
N THR A 335 2.22 24.34 16.61
CA THR A 335 1.55 23.86 17.83
C THR A 335 1.35 24.99 18.84
N LYS A 336 2.40 25.78 19.11
CA LYS A 336 2.34 26.92 20.04
C LYS A 336 1.37 27.99 19.58
N ALA A 337 1.28 28.23 18.28
CA ALA A 337 0.38 29.22 17.71
C ALA A 337 -1.10 28.84 17.80
N ASN A 338 -1.40 27.54 17.90
CA ASN A 338 -2.75 27.00 18.11
C ASN A 338 -3.80 27.56 17.14
N PHE A 339 -3.51 27.55 15.84
CA PHE A 339 -4.43 27.99 14.78
C PHE A 339 -5.65 27.06 14.56
N GLY A 340 -5.94 26.13 15.48
CA GLY A 340 -6.98 25.12 15.31
C GLY A 340 -6.67 24.06 14.24
N ILE A 341 -5.41 23.96 13.81
CA ILE A 341 -4.93 22.94 12.86
C ILE A 341 -4.72 21.61 13.61
N ASP A 342 -5.21 20.50 13.07
CA ASP A 342 -4.93 19.17 13.65
C ASP A 342 -3.49 18.71 13.35
N LEU A 343 -2.61 19.00 14.31
CA LEU A 343 -1.19 18.64 14.33
C LEU A 343 -0.91 17.34 15.09
N LYS A 344 -1.93 16.65 15.63
CA LYS A 344 -1.68 15.43 16.43
C LYS A 344 -0.92 14.38 15.64
N PRO A 345 -1.30 14.05 14.39
CA PRO A 345 -0.57 13.01 13.70
C PRO A 345 0.81 13.50 13.25
N THR A 346 1.01 14.75 12.78
CA THR A 346 2.39 15.24 12.47
C THR A 346 3.31 15.13 13.67
N THR A 347 2.81 15.51 14.85
CA THR A 347 3.52 15.37 16.12
C THR A 347 3.85 13.91 16.41
N HIS A 348 2.88 13.00 16.32
CA HIS A 348 3.12 11.56 16.52
C HIS A 348 4.15 10.99 15.54
N SER A 349 4.09 11.35 14.25
CA SER A 349 5.06 10.85 13.26
C SER A 349 6.46 11.40 13.50
N LEU A 350 6.60 12.67 13.92
CA LEU A 350 7.90 13.25 14.24
C LEU A 350 8.49 12.61 15.51
N SER A 351 7.70 12.42 16.56
CA SER A 351 8.14 11.72 17.77
C SER A 351 8.55 10.28 17.47
N ALA A 352 7.79 9.58 16.62
CA ALA A 352 8.13 8.22 16.22
C ALA A 352 9.41 8.16 15.39
N LEU A 353 9.61 9.09 14.45
CA LEU A 353 10.85 9.23 13.71
C LEU A 353 12.03 9.54 14.65
N GLN A 354 11.84 10.40 15.65
CA GLN A 354 12.87 10.69 16.65
C GLN A 354 13.32 9.43 17.38
N SER A 355 12.36 8.65 17.89
CA SER A 355 12.65 7.39 18.57
C SER A 355 13.41 6.42 17.67
N ILE A 356 13.00 6.30 16.40
CA ILE A 356 13.70 5.47 15.42
C ILE A 356 15.11 5.99 15.14
N MET A 357 15.29 7.30 14.99
CA MET A 357 16.59 7.90 14.73
C MET A 357 17.58 7.64 15.87
N ILE A 358 17.11 7.77 17.12
CA ILE A 358 17.90 7.48 18.32
C ILE A 358 18.24 5.98 18.41
N THR A 359 17.23 5.11 18.31
CA THR A 359 17.41 3.66 18.51
C THR A 359 18.17 2.97 17.38
N SER A 360 18.14 3.53 16.18
CA SER A 360 18.85 2.98 15.02
C SER A 360 20.26 3.54 14.83
N GLY A 361 20.61 4.63 15.54
CA GLY A 361 21.89 5.32 15.37
C GLY A 361 22.03 6.07 14.03
N ILE A 362 20.98 6.15 13.21
CA ILE A 362 21.04 6.76 11.87
C ILE A 362 21.48 8.24 11.88
N SER A 363 21.23 8.93 12.99
CA SER A 363 21.57 10.34 13.21
C SER A 363 22.90 10.54 13.92
N ASP A 364 23.58 9.47 14.36
CA ASP A 364 24.85 9.56 15.08
C ASP A 364 25.99 9.89 14.11
N GLU A 365 26.80 10.89 14.44
CA GLU A 365 27.98 11.28 13.67
C GLU A 365 29.09 10.22 13.71
N SER A 366 29.04 9.27 14.65
CA SER A 366 29.99 8.16 14.74
C SER A 366 30.02 7.32 13.46
N ILE A 367 28.89 7.23 12.75
CA ILE A 367 28.83 6.50 11.49
C ILE A 367 29.64 7.17 10.39
N LEU A 368 29.66 8.51 10.34
CA LEU A 368 30.48 9.24 9.37
C LEU A 368 31.96 9.11 9.71
N ARG A 369 32.31 9.22 10.99
CA ARG A 369 33.69 8.99 11.45
C ARG A 369 34.17 7.58 11.09
N TRP A 370 33.30 6.59 11.25
CA TRP A 370 33.59 5.21 10.84
C TRP A 370 33.76 5.12 9.31
N ILE A 371 32.80 5.64 8.52
CA ILE A 371 32.89 5.63 7.05
C ILE A 371 34.17 6.32 6.55
N ASP A 372 34.54 7.47 7.12
CA ASP A 372 35.73 8.23 6.75
C ASP A 372 37.04 7.52 7.15
N SER A 373 36.99 6.62 8.14
CA SER A 373 38.15 5.80 8.53
C SER A 373 38.42 4.64 7.58
N LEU A 374 37.46 4.29 6.72
CA LEU A 374 37.57 3.16 5.80
C LEU A 374 38.33 3.56 4.53
N LYS A 375 39.23 2.69 4.09
CA LYS A 375 39.85 2.80 2.77
C LYS A 375 38.96 2.11 1.75
N ILE A 376 38.38 2.89 0.84
CA ILE A 376 37.42 2.41 -0.18
C ILE A 376 37.94 1.17 -0.94
N ASP A 377 39.22 1.17 -1.32
CA ASP A 377 39.83 0.09 -2.11
C ASP A 377 40.13 -1.19 -1.31
N SER A 378 39.95 -1.17 0.02
CA SER A 378 40.22 -2.32 0.90
C SER A 378 39.07 -2.61 1.87
N MET A 379 37.85 -2.19 1.55
CA MET A 379 36.66 -2.50 2.35
C MET A 379 36.34 -4.00 2.30
N LEU A 380 35.99 -4.56 3.45
CA LEU A 380 35.45 -5.92 3.51
C LEU A 380 33.99 -5.91 3.04
N ASP A 381 33.49 -7.04 2.55
CA ASP A 381 32.07 -7.20 2.15
C ASP A 381 31.12 -6.76 3.28
N GLN A 382 31.47 -7.04 4.53
CA GLN A 382 30.68 -6.63 5.69
C GLN A 382 30.61 -5.10 5.84
N ASP A 383 31.71 -4.39 5.61
CA ASP A 383 31.72 -2.92 5.67
C ASP A 383 30.80 -2.33 4.59
N ILE A 384 30.87 -2.89 3.36
CA ILE A 384 30.04 -2.46 2.25
C ILE A 384 28.55 -2.70 2.56
N LEU A 385 28.21 -3.86 3.12
CA LEU A 385 26.83 -4.17 3.52
C LEU A 385 26.30 -3.18 4.56
N GLU A 386 27.08 -2.82 5.56
CA GLU A 386 26.64 -1.83 6.57
C GLU A 386 26.46 -0.43 5.96
N ILE A 387 27.33 -0.01 5.04
CA ILE A 387 27.16 1.26 4.29
C ILE A 387 25.88 1.22 3.43
N GLU A 388 25.59 0.10 2.78
CA GLU A 388 24.38 -0.06 1.97
C GLU A 388 23.11 -0.03 2.83
N LYS A 389 23.08 -0.74 3.96
CA LYS A 389 21.98 -0.70 4.92
C LYS A 389 21.75 0.73 5.40
N TYR A 390 22.82 1.43 5.77
CA TYR A 390 22.74 2.82 6.18
C TYR A 390 22.14 3.72 5.08
N GLY A 391 22.59 3.53 3.83
CA GLY A 391 22.03 4.26 2.69
C GLY A 391 20.54 3.98 2.45
N LEU A 392 20.10 2.72 2.64
CA LEU A 392 18.68 2.36 2.57
C LEU A 392 17.87 3.05 3.67
N MET A 393 18.40 3.10 4.90
CA MET A 393 17.75 3.79 6.01
C MET A 393 17.61 5.29 5.75
N ILE A 394 18.67 5.94 5.25
CA ILE A 394 18.65 7.38 4.92
C ILE A 394 17.62 7.65 3.80
N ASN A 395 17.58 6.82 2.77
CA ASN A 395 16.60 6.95 1.69
C ASN A 395 15.17 6.79 2.18
N GLU A 396 14.92 5.80 3.06
CA GLU A 396 13.59 5.57 3.62
C GLU A 396 13.17 6.68 4.58
N GLY A 397 14.08 7.16 5.43
CA GLY A 397 13.85 8.31 6.30
C GLY A 397 13.53 9.58 5.51
N PHE A 398 14.24 9.81 4.40
CA PHE A 398 13.97 10.93 3.50
C PHE A 398 12.59 10.81 2.83
N TRP A 399 12.17 9.58 2.49
CA TRP A 399 10.82 9.35 2.01
C TRP A 399 9.76 9.67 3.08
N ARG A 400 10.02 9.37 4.35
CA ARG A 400 9.13 9.80 5.46
C ARG A 400 9.08 11.31 5.61
N PHE A 401 10.20 12.02 5.42
CA PHE A 401 10.21 13.48 5.40
C PHE A 401 9.35 14.05 4.27
N ASN A 402 9.36 13.44 3.08
CA ASN A 402 8.52 13.88 1.97
C ASN A 402 7.01 13.85 2.30
N GLU A 403 6.54 12.85 3.06
CA GLU A 403 5.14 12.79 3.50
C GLU A 403 4.79 13.92 4.48
N LEU A 404 5.70 14.21 5.42
CA LEU A 404 5.57 15.35 6.33
C LEU A 404 5.56 16.69 5.58
N MET A 405 6.45 16.86 4.61
CA MET A 405 6.49 18.06 3.75
C MET A 405 5.15 18.29 3.06
N LYS A 406 4.58 17.26 2.43
CA LYS A 406 3.26 17.37 1.77
C LYS A 406 2.16 17.77 2.75
N ARG A 407 2.21 17.25 3.98
CA ARG A 407 1.22 17.60 5.00
C ARG A 407 1.37 19.04 5.47
N PHE A 408 2.59 19.50 5.70
CA PHE A 408 2.86 20.91 6.02
C PHE A 408 2.43 21.84 4.88
N GLU A 409 2.63 21.46 3.61
CA GLU A 409 2.12 22.21 2.46
C GLU A 409 0.60 22.36 2.48
N VAL A 410 -0.13 21.26 2.74
CA VAL A 410 -1.60 21.29 2.84
C VAL A 410 -2.06 22.16 4.00
N MET A 411 -1.36 22.12 5.15
CA MET A 411 -1.68 22.95 6.31
C MET A 411 -1.46 24.43 6.03
N LEU A 412 -0.35 24.79 5.37
CA LEU A 412 -0.07 26.18 4.98
C LEU A 412 -1.03 26.70 3.92
N ALA A 413 -1.53 25.84 3.05
CA ALA A 413 -2.56 26.20 2.08
C ALA A 413 -3.97 26.26 2.67
N SER A 414 -4.15 25.91 3.95
CA SER A 414 -5.43 25.99 4.63
C SER A 414 -5.76 27.42 5.04
N ASN A 415 -7.04 27.74 5.14
CA ASN A 415 -7.51 29.03 5.65
C ASN A 415 -7.44 29.14 7.19
N GLN A 416 -6.73 28.23 7.86
CA GLN A 416 -6.64 28.21 9.33
C GLN A 416 -5.54 29.13 9.85
N ILE A 417 -4.50 29.42 9.05
CA ILE A 417 -3.44 30.36 9.42
C ILE A 417 -3.93 31.80 9.10
N PRO A 418 -3.89 32.74 10.06
CA PRO A 418 -4.28 34.12 9.83
C PRO A 418 -3.45 34.79 8.73
N ALA A 419 -4.08 35.67 7.93
CA ALA A 419 -3.44 36.30 6.78
C ALA A 419 -2.17 37.08 7.16
N GLU A 420 -2.17 37.75 8.31
CA GLU A 420 -1.04 38.48 8.86
C GLU A 420 0.14 37.59 9.30
N LYS A 421 -0.11 36.30 9.52
CA LYS A 421 0.91 35.30 9.87
C LYS A 421 1.33 34.44 8.68
N GLN A 422 0.56 34.46 7.58
CA GLN A 422 0.79 33.60 6.42
C GLN A 422 2.20 33.75 5.84
N GLU A 423 2.70 34.99 5.71
CA GLU A 423 4.03 35.26 5.16
C GLU A 423 5.15 34.72 6.07
N GLU A 424 5.03 34.93 7.39
CA GLU A 424 6.00 34.48 8.40
C GLU A 424 6.20 32.96 8.35
N TYR A 425 5.10 32.19 8.40
CA TYR A 425 5.13 30.73 8.38
C TYR A 425 5.55 30.18 7.02
N SER A 426 5.13 30.83 5.93
CA SER A 426 5.57 30.46 4.58
C SER A 426 7.08 30.67 4.41
N ARG A 427 7.64 31.72 4.99
CA ARG A 427 9.09 31.99 4.97
C ARG A 427 9.88 30.95 5.78
N TYR A 428 9.41 30.61 6.98
CA TYR A 428 10.01 29.54 7.77
C TYR A 428 10.00 28.21 6.99
N PHE A 429 8.84 27.84 6.45
CA PHE A 429 8.71 26.59 5.70
C PHE A 429 9.51 26.58 4.38
N ALA A 430 9.72 27.73 3.75
CA ALA A 430 10.62 27.85 2.60
C ALA A 430 12.07 27.45 2.94
N GLN A 431 12.53 27.74 4.16
CA GLN A 431 13.84 27.29 4.64
C GLN A 431 13.88 25.76 4.79
N VAL A 432 12.82 25.15 5.35
CA VAL A 432 12.67 23.68 5.42
C VAL A 432 12.71 23.08 4.01
N LYS A 433 11.97 23.67 3.04
CA LYS A 433 11.96 23.25 1.63
C LYS A 433 13.34 23.34 0.97
N LYS A 434 14.14 24.34 1.32
CA LYS A 434 15.50 24.50 0.78
C LYS A 434 16.39 23.33 1.21
N THR A 435 16.41 23.01 2.51
CA THR A 435 17.16 21.85 3.03
C THR A 435 16.66 20.55 2.41
N TYR A 436 15.33 20.37 2.34
CA TYR A 436 14.71 19.23 1.67
C TYR A 436 15.17 19.08 0.21
N SER A 437 15.20 20.18 -0.55
CA SER A 437 15.59 20.15 -1.96
C SER A 437 17.07 19.80 -2.16
N LEU A 438 17.94 20.31 -1.28
CA LEU A 438 19.37 19.94 -1.28
C LEU A 438 19.54 18.45 -0.98
N LEU A 439 18.89 17.94 0.06
CA LEU A 439 18.92 16.52 0.40
C LEU A 439 18.34 15.65 -0.72
N ALA A 440 17.21 16.07 -1.31
CA ALA A 440 16.61 15.41 -2.46
C ALA A 440 17.59 15.26 -3.61
N SER A 441 18.33 16.33 -3.94
CA SER A 441 19.32 16.32 -5.04
C SER A 441 20.45 15.31 -4.85
N LEU A 442 20.75 14.95 -3.59
CA LEU A 442 21.74 13.93 -3.27
C LEU A 442 21.13 12.53 -3.36
N LEU A 443 19.93 12.33 -2.80
CA LEU A 443 19.33 11.00 -2.62
C LEU A 443 18.51 10.51 -3.83
N THR A 444 17.95 11.42 -4.63
CA THR A 444 17.29 11.07 -5.88
C THR A 444 18.33 10.89 -6.98
N VAL A 445 18.91 9.71 -7.05
CA VAL A 445 19.68 9.30 -8.23
C VAL A 445 18.69 9.27 -9.40
N LYS A 446 18.93 10.09 -10.42
CA LYS A 446 18.33 9.84 -11.73
C LYS A 446 18.94 8.51 -12.21
N SER A 447 18.08 7.49 -12.30
CA SER A 447 18.40 6.20 -12.91
C SER A 447 19.06 6.39 -14.26
#